data_AF-A0A3D5V8I5-F1
#
_entry.id   AF-A0A3D5V8I5-F1
#
_cell.length_a   1.000
_cell.length_b   1.000
_cell.length_c   1.000
_cell.angle_alpha   90.00
_cell.angle_beta   90.00
_cell.angle_gamma   90.00
#
_symmetry.space_group_name_H-M   'P 1'
#
loop_
_entity.id
_entity.type
_entity.pdbx_description
1 polymer ?
#
loop_
_entity_poly.entity_id
_entity_poly.type
_entity_poly.pdbx_seq_one_letter_code
_entity_poly.pdbx_strand_id
1 'polypeptide(L)' 'MLENIENSLNNAYKCVKQFINEESNLIKIEQISTKIAAAFQNKNKVLICGNGGSAADAIH' A
#
# COMPACT_ATOMS: atom_id res chain seq x y z
N MET A 1 -8.62 -12.48 24.81
CA MET A 1 -7.57 -11.48 24.53
C MET A 1 -6.43 -12.08 23.72
N LEU A 2 -5.74 -13.12 24.21
CA LEU A 2 -4.67 -13.80 23.44
C LEU A 2 -5.15 -14.29 22.07
N GLU A 3 -6.31 -14.96 22.03
CA GLU A 3 -6.93 -15.41 20.77
C GLU A 3 -7.18 -14.26 19.78
N ASN A 4 -7.63 -13.09 20.25
CA ASN A 4 -7.87 -11.94 19.38
C ASN A 4 -6.56 -11.40 18.79
N ILE A 5 -5.50 -11.35 19.59
CA ILE A 5 -4.17 -10.93 19.14
C ILE A 5 -3.65 -11.90 18.07
N GLU A 6 -3.73 -13.20 18.34
CA GLU A 6 -3.33 -14.24 17.39
C GLU A 6 -4.13 -14.16 16.09
N ASN A 7 -5.45 -13.99 16.18
CA ASN A 7 -6.31 -13.84 15.01
C ASN A 7 -5.99 -12.59 14.19
N SER A 8 -5.73 -11.44 14.82
CA SER A 8 -5.35 -10.21 14.12
C SER A 8 -4.03 -10.38 13.35
N LEU A 9 -3.02 -11.00 13.97
CA LEU A 9 -1.73 -11.26 13.32
C LEU A 9 -1.87 -12.25 12.17
N ASN A 10 -2.62 -13.34 12.37
CA ASN A 10 -2.88 -14.32 11.33
C ASN A 10 -3.66 -13.73 10.14
N ASN A 11 -4.60 -12.81 10.39
CA ASN A 11 -5.33 -12.11 9.34
C ASN A 11 -4.42 -11.19 8.53
N ALA A 12 -3.54 -10.43 9.19
CA ALA A 12 -2.54 -9.61 8.51
C ALA A 12 -1.61 -10.48 7.64
N TYR A 13 -1.12 -11.60 8.17
CA TYR A 13 -0.29 -12.55 7.42
C TYR A 13 -1.01 -13.09 6.17
N LYS A 14 -2.27 -13.52 6.31
CA LYS A 14 -3.07 -14.01 5.18
C LYS A 14 -3.27 -12.93 4.11
N CYS A 15 -3.54 -11.69 4.53
CA CYS A 15 -3.69 -10.55 3.63
C CYS A 15 -2.40 -10.31 2.82
N VAL A 16 -1.25 -10.24 3.48
CA VAL A 16 0.05 -10.07 2.78
C VAL A 16 0.32 -11.25 1.85
N LYS A 17 0.11 -12.49 2.32
CA LYS A 17 0.30 -13.69 1.49
C LYS A 17 -0.58 -13.69 0.24
N GLN A 18 -1.85 -13.31 0.35
CA GLN A 18 -2.73 -13.19 -0.79
C GLN A 18 -2.27 -12.07 -1.73
N PHE A 19 -1.87 -10.93 -1.18
CA PHE A 19 -1.44 -9.78 -1.96
C PHE A 19 -0.20 -10.08 -2.81
N ILE A 20 0.81 -10.77 -2.26
CA ILE A 20 2.05 -11.12 -2.98
C ILE A 20 1.86 -12.24 -4.01
N ASN A 21 0.88 -13.13 -3.80
CA ASN A 21 0.59 -14.23 -4.71
C ASN A 21 -0.23 -13.80 -5.94
N GLU A 22 -0.80 -12.60 -5.89
CA GLU A 22 -1.50 -11.99 -7.02
C GLU A 22 -0.49 -11.16 -7.83
N GLU A 23 0.07 -11.76 -8.89
CA GLU A 23 1.13 -11.17 -9.74
C GLU A 23 0.76 -9.77 -10.26
N SER A 24 -0.54 -9.53 -10.54
CA SER A 24 -1.02 -8.23 -10.99
C SER A 24 -0.76 -7.10 -9.98
N ASN A 25 -0.61 -7.40 -8.69
CA ASN A 25 -0.28 -6.42 -7.67
C ASN A 25 1.17 -5.92 -7.78
N LEU A 26 2.12 -6.81 -8.08
CA LEU A 26 3.52 -6.41 -8.29
C LEU A 26 3.66 -5.52 -9.53
N ILE A 27 2.96 -5.88 -10.61
CA ILE A 27 2.90 -5.08 -11.84
C ILE A 27 2.30 -3.69 -11.55
N LYS A 28 1.21 -3.61 -10.77
CA LYS A 28 0.62 -2.32 -10.39
C LYS A 28 1.58 -1.47 -9.55
N ILE A 29 2.32 -2.07 -8.62
CA ILE A 29 3.33 -1.37 -7.81
C ILE A 29 4.39 -0.75 -8.71
N GLU A 30 4.95 -1.53 -9.66
CA GLU A 30 5.93 -1.04 -10.62
C GLU A 30 5.37 0.10 -11.49
N GLN A 31 4.15 -0.05 -12.00
CA GLN A 31 3.50 0.96 -12.82
C GLN A 31 3.28 2.27 -12.06
N ILE A 32 2.83 2.20 -10.80
CA ILE A 32 2.59 3.38 -9.97
C ILE A 32 3.93 4.06 -9.62
N SER A 33 4.93 3.30 -9.20
CA SER A 33 6.24 3.85 -8.84
C SER A 33 6.93 4.51 -10.03
N THR A 34 6.85 3.90 -11.22
CA THR A 34 7.37 4.47 -12.47
C THR A 34 6.68 5.79 -12.83
N LYS A 35 5.34 5.85 -12.72
CA LYS A 35 4.59 7.08 -12.99
C LYS A 35 4.92 8.20 -12.00
N ILE A 36 5.07 7.86 -10.71
CA ILE A 36 5.47 8.81 -9.66
C ILE A 36 6.87 9.36 -9.93
N ALA A 37 7.84 8.49 -10.24
CA ALA A 37 9.20 8.88 -10.57
C ALA A 37 9.23 9.82 -11.79
N ALA A 38 8.51 9.47 -12.87
CA ALA A 38 8.41 10.29 -14.06
C ALA A 38 7.77 11.66 -13.77
N ALA A 39 6.76 11.73 -12.88
CA ALA A 39 6.19 13.00 -12.47
C ALA A 39 7.24 13.92 -11.83
N PHE A 40 8.03 13.40 -10.89
CA PHE A 40 9.09 14.18 -10.23
C PHE A 40 10.22 14.57 -11.17
N GLN A 41 10.67 13.67 -12.06
CA GLN A 41 11.68 13.99 -13.08
C GLN A 41 11.23 15.14 -14.01
N ASN A 42 9.93 15.20 -14.29
CA ASN A 42 9.31 16.27 -15.09
C ASN A 42 8.92 17.51 -14.27
N LYS A 43 9.46 17.67 -13.04
CA LYS A 43 9.17 18.78 -12.11
C LYS A 43 7.69 18.93 -11.75
N ASN A 44 6.90 17.88 -11.92
CA ASN A 44 5.54 17.82 -11.41
C ASN A 44 5.55 17.37 -9.94
N LYS A 45 4.35 17.32 -9.34
CA LYS A 45 4.13 16.87 -7.96
C LYS A 45 3.05 15.79 -7.92
N VAL A 46 3.10 14.95 -6.90
CA VAL A 46 2.06 13.96 -6.60
C VAL A 46 1.19 14.51 -5.48
N LEU A 47 -0.13 14.41 -5.62
CA LEU A 47 -1.10 14.79 -4.59
C LEU A 47 -1.70 13.50 -4.03
N ILE A 48 -1.58 13.32 -2.71
CA ILE A 48 -2.09 12.15 -1.99
C ILE A 48 -3.18 12.62 -1.03
N CYS A 49 -4.30 11.93 -0.98
CA CYS A 49 -5.40 12.24 -0.05
C CYS A 49 -6.02 10.95 0.50
N GLY A 50 -6.55 11.03 1.72
CA GLY A 50 -7.18 9.93 2.43
C GLY A 50 -8.06 10.44 3.57
N ASN A 51 -8.93 9.57 4.09
CA ASN A 51 -9.83 9.88 5.20
C ASN A 51 -9.52 8.99 6.41
N GLY A 52 -9.65 9.52 7.63
CA GLY A 52 -9.43 8.76 8.87
C GLY A 52 -8.01 8.20 8.97
N GLY A 53 -7.85 6.90 9.22
CA GLY A 53 -6.53 6.25 9.28
C GLY A 53 -5.71 6.43 7.99
N SER A 54 -6.36 6.40 6.83
CA SER A 54 -5.67 6.60 5.54
C SER A 54 -5.22 8.05 5.30
N ALA A 55 -5.72 9.01 6.08
CA ALA A 55 -5.16 10.36 6.07
C ALA A 55 -3.75 10.37 6.68
N ALA A 56 -3.48 9.52 7.68
CA ALA A 56 -2.14 9.38 8.25
C ALA A 56 -1.17 8.79 7.20
N ASP A 57 -1.60 7.78 6.45
CA ASP A 57 -0.81 7.20 5.35
C ASP A 57 -0.58 8.20 4.20
N ALA A 58 -1.52 9.13 3.95
CA ALA A 58 -1.35 10.15 2.93
C ALA A 58 -0.32 11.23 3.32
N ILE A 59 -0.09 11.42 4.63
CA ILE A 59 0.88 12.39 5.18
C ILE A 59 2.26 11.78 5.36
N HIS A 60 2.33 10.49 5.70
CA HIS A 60 3.57 9.73 5.88
C HIS A 60 4.27 9.43 4.55
#